data_AF-A0A957PX10-F1
#
_entry.id   AF-A0A957PX10-F1
#
_cell.length_a   1.000
_cell.length_b   1.000
_cell.length_c   1.000
_cell.angle_alpha   90.00
_cell.angle_beta   90.00
_cell.angle_gamma   90.00
#
_symmetry.space_group_name_H-M   'P 1'
#
loop_
_entity.id
_entity.type
_entity.pdbx_description
1 polymer ?
#
loop_
_entity_poly.entity_id
_entity_poly.type
_entity_poly.pdbx_seq_one_letter_code
_entity_poly.pdbx_strand_id
1 'polypeptide(L)'
;VERGLDVKPWVKTSLAPGSKVVTKYLEESGLVPYLEALNFHTVGYGCTTCIGNSGPLPEHVSKAIHEGNLVAASVLSGNRNFEGRVSPDARANFLASPPLVVAYALAGTVNIDLSTEPIGYDPNGQPVYLTDIWPSQEEVQSAIRRSLKPEMYREQYANVFDGNEEFNQIPVAGGELFNWDDQSTYIKRPPFFDIDREVSPVQPIVGARVLAVMPDSTTTDHISPAGNIAKESPAGRYLEQHGVPRSEWNSYGSRRGNHEVMMRGTFANIRIKNQMLDGEEGGDTVYIPSMEKMSIYDAAMKYIDDGTPLIVLAGKEYGTGSSRDWAAKGVQLQGVRAVIAES
;
A
#
# COMPACT_ATOMS: atom_id res chain seq x y z
N VAL A 1 -4.47 -26.80 -13.97
CA VAL A 1 -5.29 -27.87 -13.36
C VAL A 1 -5.55 -29.04 -14.31
N GLU A 2 -6.34 -28.93 -15.38
CA GLU A 2 -6.67 -30.11 -16.24
C GLU A 2 -5.45 -30.71 -16.96
N ARG A 3 -4.47 -29.87 -17.31
CA ARG A 3 -3.15 -30.29 -17.80
C ARG A 3 -2.19 -30.74 -16.67
N GLY A 4 -2.70 -30.94 -15.45
CA GLY A 4 -1.94 -31.29 -14.25
C GLY A 4 -0.97 -30.23 -13.72
N LEU A 5 -1.07 -28.99 -14.22
CA LEU A 5 -0.29 -27.86 -13.69
C LEU A 5 -0.83 -27.36 -12.35
N ASP A 6 0.11 -26.96 -11.48
CA ASP A 6 -0.10 -26.35 -10.17
C ASP A 6 0.87 -25.17 -9.95
N VAL A 7 0.57 -24.27 -9.01
CA VAL A 7 1.41 -23.13 -8.63
C VAL A 7 2.62 -23.59 -7.82
N LYS A 8 3.74 -22.88 -7.96
CA LYS A 8 4.97 -23.21 -7.21
C LYS A 8 4.82 -22.86 -5.71
N PRO A 9 5.44 -23.62 -4.79
CA PRO A 9 5.20 -23.48 -3.34
C PRO A 9 5.69 -22.16 -2.73
N TRP A 10 6.58 -21.43 -3.41
CA TRP A 10 7.05 -20.11 -3.00
C TRP A 10 6.15 -18.96 -3.47
N VAL A 11 5.11 -19.24 -4.27
CA VAL A 11 4.22 -18.23 -4.83
C VAL A 11 3.03 -18.02 -3.89
N LYS A 12 2.83 -16.77 -3.46
CA LYS A 12 1.63 -16.36 -2.74
C LYS A 12 0.57 -15.85 -3.73
N THR A 13 -0.49 -16.62 -3.92
CA THR A 13 -1.63 -16.26 -4.77
C THR A 13 -2.77 -15.65 -3.95
N SER A 14 -3.60 -14.83 -4.59
CA SER A 14 -4.80 -14.25 -3.98
C SER A 14 -5.78 -13.79 -5.04
N LEU A 15 -7.08 -13.92 -4.77
CA LEU A 15 -8.15 -13.32 -5.55
C LEU A 15 -8.92 -12.33 -4.66
N ALA A 16 -8.90 -11.05 -5.01
CA ALA A 16 -9.58 -9.99 -4.26
C ALA A 16 -10.56 -9.24 -5.17
N PRO A 17 -11.81 -9.71 -5.29
CA PRO A 17 -12.77 -9.09 -6.19
C PRO A 17 -13.23 -7.72 -5.72
N GLY A 18 -13.57 -6.84 -6.67
CA GLY A 18 -14.12 -5.52 -6.36
C GLY A 18 -15.57 -5.55 -5.85
N SER A 19 -16.30 -6.64 -6.08
CA SER A 19 -17.66 -6.84 -5.57
C SER A 19 -18.01 -8.33 -5.50
N LYS A 20 -19.07 -8.67 -4.75
CA LYS A 20 -19.61 -10.03 -4.65
C LYS A 20 -20.15 -10.56 -5.99
N VAL A 21 -20.50 -9.69 -6.94
CA VAL A 21 -20.96 -10.09 -8.28
C VAL A 21 -19.89 -10.89 -9.02
N VAL A 22 -18.61 -10.56 -8.81
CA VAL A 22 -17.50 -11.30 -9.41
C VAL A 22 -17.47 -12.75 -8.97
N THR A 23 -17.57 -12.98 -7.67
CA THR A 23 -17.66 -14.35 -7.13
C THR A 23 -18.86 -15.08 -7.74
N LYS A 24 -20.01 -14.40 -7.89
CA LYS A 24 -21.22 -15.04 -8.45
C LYS A 24 -21.08 -15.48 -9.91
N TYR A 25 -20.52 -14.65 -10.79
CA TYR A 25 -20.32 -15.11 -12.17
C TYR A 25 -19.18 -16.14 -12.28
N LEU A 26 -18.17 -16.11 -11.39
CA LEU A 26 -17.13 -17.14 -11.33
C LEU A 26 -17.69 -18.50 -10.87
N GLU A 27 -18.62 -18.49 -9.91
CA GLU A 27 -19.38 -19.67 -9.49
C GLU A 27 -20.22 -20.21 -10.66
N GLU A 28 -21.02 -19.36 -11.31
CA GLU A 28 -21.91 -19.74 -12.43
C GLU A 28 -21.14 -20.24 -13.67
N SER A 29 -19.94 -19.71 -13.92
CA SER A 29 -19.05 -20.19 -14.99
C SER A 29 -18.32 -21.50 -14.65
N GLY A 30 -18.40 -21.96 -13.40
CA GLY A 30 -17.73 -23.17 -12.94
C GLY A 30 -16.21 -23.02 -12.73
N LEU A 31 -15.69 -21.79 -12.68
CA LEU A 31 -14.25 -21.53 -12.60
C LEU A 31 -13.69 -21.53 -11.18
N VAL A 32 -14.53 -21.32 -10.16
CA VAL A 32 -14.09 -21.24 -8.76
C VAL A 32 -13.27 -22.46 -8.31
N PRO A 33 -13.71 -23.72 -8.54
CA PRO A 33 -12.93 -24.88 -8.10
C PRO A 33 -11.53 -24.94 -8.71
N TYR A 34 -11.37 -24.48 -9.95
CA TYR A 34 -10.07 -24.46 -10.64
C TYR A 34 -9.17 -23.33 -10.12
N LEU A 35 -9.74 -22.17 -9.80
CA LEU A 35 -9.01 -21.07 -9.18
C LEU A 35 -8.53 -21.46 -7.78
N GLU A 36 -9.39 -22.07 -6.98
CA GLU A 36 -9.05 -22.56 -5.64
C GLU A 36 -8.02 -23.68 -5.67
N ALA A 37 -8.09 -24.60 -6.66
CA ALA A 37 -7.05 -25.61 -6.86
C ALA A 37 -5.66 -25.01 -7.17
N LEU A 38 -5.61 -23.78 -7.70
CA LEU A 38 -4.37 -23.01 -7.92
C LEU A 38 -4.10 -22.01 -6.77
N ASN A 39 -4.75 -22.20 -5.62
CA ASN A 39 -4.67 -21.37 -4.42
C ASN A 39 -5.19 -19.92 -4.60
N PHE A 40 -5.87 -19.58 -5.70
CA PHE A 40 -6.53 -18.28 -5.90
C PHE A 40 -7.87 -18.22 -5.16
N HIS A 41 -7.83 -18.37 -3.85
CA HIS A 41 -9.01 -18.21 -2.99
C HIS A 41 -9.47 -16.75 -2.95
N THR A 42 -10.78 -16.55 -2.81
CA THR A 42 -11.33 -15.23 -2.52
C THR A 42 -10.87 -14.81 -1.12
N VAL A 43 -9.93 -13.87 -1.03
CA VAL A 43 -9.34 -13.42 0.25
C VAL A 43 -10.08 -12.23 0.87
N GLY A 44 -10.97 -11.59 0.12
CA GLY A 44 -11.77 -10.47 0.59
C GLY A 44 -12.25 -9.57 -0.56
N TYR A 45 -13.23 -8.72 -0.24
CA TYR A 45 -13.79 -7.75 -1.17
C TYR A 45 -13.27 -6.35 -0.85
N GLY A 46 -12.26 -5.90 -1.60
CA GLY A 46 -11.61 -4.60 -1.36
C GLY A 46 -10.23 -4.50 -2.00
N CYS A 47 -9.52 -3.42 -1.71
CA CYS A 47 -8.26 -3.09 -2.40
C CYS A 47 -7.12 -4.12 -2.19
N THR A 48 -7.01 -4.71 -0.99
CA THR A 48 -6.00 -5.73 -0.63
C THR A 48 -4.59 -5.42 -1.18
N THR A 49 -4.01 -6.30 -2.00
CA THR A 49 -2.69 -6.19 -2.62
C THR A 49 -2.51 -4.91 -3.45
N CYS A 50 -3.57 -4.39 -4.10
CA CYS A 50 -3.49 -3.18 -4.93
C CYS A 50 -3.08 -1.91 -4.15
N ILE A 51 -3.40 -1.87 -2.86
CA ILE A 51 -3.01 -0.77 -1.94
C ILE A 51 -1.80 -1.13 -1.06
N GLY A 52 -1.18 -2.28 -1.27
CA GLY A 52 -0.08 -2.78 -0.44
C GLY A 52 -0.52 -3.58 0.80
N ASN A 53 -1.82 -3.82 0.97
CA ASN A 53 -2.34 -4.73 2.00
C ASN A 53 -2.23 -6.18 1.51
N SER A 54 -1.01 -6.59 1.14
CA SER A 54 -0.70 -7.91 0.60
C SER A 54 -0.49 -8.98 1.68
N GLY A 55 -0.29 -8.57 2.94
CA GLY A 55 0.04 -9.46 4.05
C GLY A 55 1.44 -10.10 3.92
N PRO A 56 1.91 -10.83 4.94
CA PRO A 56 3.27 -11.39 4.94
C PRO A 56 3.43 -12.53 3.92
N LEU A 57 4.64 -12.68 3.36
CA LEU A 57 5.05 -13.93 2.73
C LEU A 57 5.30 -15.01 3.81
N PRO A 58 5.31 -16.30 3.46
CA PRO A 58 5.80 -17.33 4.36
C PRO A 58 7.22 -17.01 4.84
N GLU A 59 7.49 -17.19 6.13
CA GLU A 59 8.74 -16.74 6.77
C GLU A 59 9.99 -17.28 6.07
N HIS A 60 9.99 -18.56 5.68
CA HIS A 60 11.10 -19.17 4.96
C HIS A 60 11.36 -18.55 3.58
N VAL A 61 10.32 -18.05 2.90
CA VAL A 61 10.45 -17.36 1.60
C VAL A 61 11.05 -15.97 1.80
N SER A 62 10.51 -15.18 2.73
CA SER A 62 11.05 -13.84 3.04
C SER A 62 12.51 -13.94 3.49
N LYS A 63 12.84 -14.90 4.37
CA LYS A 63 14.20 -15.17 4.80
C LYS A 63 15.14 -15.49 3.63
N ALA A 64 14.73 -16.37 2.72
CA ALA A 64 15.53 -16.71 1.54
C ALA A 64 15.77 -15.52 0.60
N ILE A 65 14.76 -14.65 0.42
CA ILE A 65 14.89 -13.42 -0.37
C ILE A 65 15.95 -12.49 0.24
N HIS A 66 15.90 -12.28 1.57
CA HIS A 66 16.82 -11.40 2.26
C HIS A 66 18.24 -11.96 2.35
N GLU A 67 18.41 -13.22 2.76
CA GLU A 67 19.73 -13.86 2.87
C GLU A 67 20.42 -14.00 1.50
N GLY A 68 19.65 -14.29 0.46
CA GLY A 68 20.15 -14.42 -0.91
C GLY A 68 20.29 -13.08 -1.66
N ASN A 69 19.88 -11.96 -1.07
CA ASN A 69 19.79 -10.64 -1.73
C ASN A 69 19.08 -10.73 -3.10
N LEU A 70 17.97 -11.48 -3.15
CA LEU A 70 17.27 -11.78 -4.39
C LEU A 70 16.37 -10.61 -4.83
N VAL A 71 16.22 -10.44 -6.14
CA VAL A 71 15.20 -9.56 -6.72
C VAL A 71 13.92 -10.37 -6.89
N ALA A 72 13.13 -10.48 -5.81
CA ALA A 72 11.80 -11.10 -5.89
C ALA A 72 10.81 -10.20 -6.63
N ALA A 73 9.88 -10.82 -7.35
CA ALA A 73 8.90 -10.14 -8.17
C ALA A 73 7.46 -10.35 -7.65
N SER A 74 6.63 -9.33 -7.78
CA SER A 74 5.18 -9.46 -7.73
C SER A 74 4.57 -9.22 -9.11
N VAL A 75 3.48 -9.92 -9.41
CA VAL A 75 2.67 -9.70 -10.61
C VAL A 75 1.23 -9.50 -10.16
N LEU A 76 0.62 -8.39 -10.53
CA LEU A 76 -0.72 -8.02 -10.06
C LEU A 76 -1.55 -7.37 -11.16
N SER A 77 -2.85 -7.64 -11.15
CA SER A 77 -3.84 -6.98 -12.01
C SER A 77 -4.33 -5.65 -11.41
N GLY A 78 -3.40 -4.87 -10.87
CA GLY A 78 -3.63 -3.54 -10.33
C GLY A 78 -3.32 -2.43 -11.33
N ASN A 79 -3.10 -1.21 -10.83
CA ASN A 79 -2.78 -0.04 -11.65
C ASN A 79 -1.52 0.72 -11.20
N ARG A 80 -0.84 0.28 -10.14
CA ARG A 80 0.35 0.92 -9.58
C ARG A 80 1.34 -0.14 -9.09
N ASN A 81 2.61 0.05 -9.41
CA ASN A 81 3.69 -0.90 -9.14
C ASN A 81 4.97 -0.21 -8.63
N PHE A 82 4.83 0.93 -7.93
CA PHE A 82 5.96 1.63 -7.31
C PHE A 82 6.74 0.73 -6.34
N GLU A 83 8.04 0.98 -6.22
CA GLU A 83 8.92 0.24 -5.29
C GLU A 83 8.40 0.33 -3.84
N GLY A 84 8.41 -0.79 -3.13
CA GLY A 84 7.97 -0.87 -1.73
C GLY A 84 6.46 -0.72 -1.50
N ARG A 85 5.65 -0.52 -2.55
CA ARG A 85 4.19 -0.36 -2.43
C ARG A 85 3.45 -1.69 -2.28
N VAL A 86 3.79 -2.71 -3.07
CA VAL A 86 3.00 -3.95 -3.14
C VAL A 86 3.33 -4.88 -1.98
N SER A 87 4.62 -5.14 -1.75
CA SER A 87 5.13 -5.95 -0.64
C SER A 87 6.52 -5.45 -0.26
N PRO A 88 6.90 -5.46 1.03
CA PRO A 88 8.26 -5.14 1.45
C PRO A 88 9.31 -6.12 0.90
N ASP A 89 8.91 -7.36 0.61
CA ASP A 89 9.79 -8.41 0.08
C ASP A 89 9.98 -8.34 -1.45
N ALA A 90 9.17 -7.54 -2.17
CA ALA A 90 9.16 -7.50 -3.63
C ALA A 90 9.78 -6.19 -4.17
N ARG A 91 10.94 -6.33 -4.84
CA ARG A 91 11.63 -5.20 -5.48
C ARG A 91 11.14 -4.94 -6.91
N ALA A 92 10.76 -6.00 -7.62
CA ALA A 92 10.18 -5.91 -8.96
C ALA A 92 8.65 -6.09 -8.88
N ASN A 93 7.88 -5.23 -9.54
CA ASN A 93 6.42 -5.28 -9.50
C ASN A 93 5.87 -5.06 -10.92
N PHE A 94 5.11 -6.02 -11.44
CA PHE A 94 4.62 -6.01 -12.82
C PHE A 94 3.09 -5.93 -12.85
N LEU A 95 2.57 -4.96 -13.60
CA LEU A 95 1.14 -4.87 -13.90
C LEU A 95 0.82 -5.77 -15.08
N ALA A 96 -0.13 -6.68 -14.92
CA ALA A 96 -0.52 -7.64 -15.96
C ALA A 96 -2.03 -7.90 -15.93
N SER A 97 -2.56 -8.46 -17.01
CA SER A 97 -3.96 -8.91 -17.03
C SER A 97 -4.17 -10.09 -16.06
N PRO A 98 -5.39 -10.31 -15.54
CA PRO A 98 -5.65 -11.43 -14.62
C PRO A 98 -5.18 -12.81 -15.15
N PRO A 99 -5.37 -13.18 -16.44
CA PRO A 99 -4.84 -14.43 -16.96
C PRO A 99 -3.31 -14.51 -16.97
N LEU A 100 -2.60 -13.39 -17.21
CA LEU A 100 -1.13 -13.36 -17.10
C LEU A 100 -0.65 -13.51 -15.66
N VAL A 101 -1.39 -12.97 -14.67
CA VAL A 101 -1.08 -13.20 -13.24
C VAL A 101 -1.12 -14.70 -12.93
N VAL A 102 -2.12 -15.42 -13.44
CA VAL A 102 -2.23 -16.88 -13.29
C VAL A 102 -1.07 -17.59 -14.00
N ALA A 103 -0.73 -17.18 -15.23
CA ALA A 103 0.39 -17.77 -15.98
C ALA A 103 1.73 -17.64 -15.24
N TYR A 104 2.04 -16.45 -14.71
CA TYR A 104 3.26 -16.24 -13.93
C TYR A 104 3.24 -16.98 -12.58
N ALA A 105 2.07 -17.17 -11.98
CA ALA A 105 1.95 -17.98 -10.76
C ALA A 105 2.25 -19.48 -11.03
N LEU A 106 1.83 -20.00 -12.18
CA LEU A 106 2.16 -21.36 -12.63
C LEU A 106 3.64 -21.52 -12.94
N ALA A 107 4.22 -20.56 -13.68
CA ALA A 107 5.65 -20.56 -13.99
C ALA A 107 6.52 -20.40 -12.73
N GLY A 108 6.06 -19.61 -11.76
CA GLY A 108 6.76 -19.30 -10.51
C GLY A 108 7.96 -18.37 -10.67
N THR A 109 8.14 -17.77 -11.85
CA THR A 109 9.20 -16.81 -12.17
C THR A 109 8.71 -15.82 -13.22
N VAL A 110 9.19 -14.57 -13.16
CA VAL A 110 9.00 -13.57 -14.22
C VAL A 110 10.13 -13.61 -15.26
N ASN A 111 11.23 -14.30 -14.95
CA ASN A 111 12.34 -14.52 -15.87
C ASN A 111 12.08 -15.77 -16.72
N ILE A 112 11.12 -15.65 -17.63
CA ILE A 112 10.69 -16.71 -18.56
C ILE A 112 10.20 -16.06 -19.86
N ASP A 113 10.60 -16.59 -21.00
CA ASP A 113 10.00 -16.27 -22.29
C ASP A 113 8.73 -17.11 -22.48
N LEU A 114 7.58 -16.55 -22.11
CA LEU A 114 6.27 -17.21 -22.24
C LEU A 114 5.90 -17.57 -23.70
N SER A 115 6.62 -17.06 -24.70
CA SER A 115 6.37 -17.38 -26.11
C SER A 115 7.09 -18.64 -26.59
N THR A 116 8.16 -19.05 -25.93
CA THR A 116 9.01 -20.17 -26.36
C THR A 116 9.30 -21.21 -25.27
N GLU A 117 9.17 -20.85 -23.99
CA GLU A 117 9.43 -21.74 -22.85
C GLU A 117 8.14 -22.33 -22.28
N PRO A 118 8.17 -23.60 -21.82
CA PRO A 118 7.02 -24.20 -21.17
C PRO A 118 6.75 -23.56 -19.80
N ILE A 119 5.49 -23.31 -19.48
CA ILE A 119 5.05 -22.79 -18.17
C ILE A 119 5.17 -23.88 -17.09
N GLY A 120 5.09 -25.14 -17.49
CA GLY A 120 5.29 -26.27 -16.62
C GLY A 120 5.25 -27.59 -17.39
N TYR A 121 5.21 -28.68 -16.65
CA TYR A 121 5.16 -30.03 -17.19
C TYR A 121 3.94 -30.74 -16.63
N ASP A 122 3.26 -31.51 -17.46
CA ASP A 122 2.14 -32.35 -17.03
C ASP A 122 2.63 -33.56 -16.20
N PRO A 123 1.73 -34.36 -15.60
CA PRO A 123 2.12 -35.53 -14.80
C PRO A 123 2.88 -36.61 -15.58
N ASN A 124 2.87 -36.58 -16.91
CA ASN A 124 3.62 -37.48 -17.80
C ASN A 124 4.96 -36.86 -18.24
N GLY A 125 5.32 -35.68 -17.73
CA GLY A 125 6.54 -34.96 -18.08
C GLY A 125 6.49 -34.26 -19.44
N GLN A 126 5.31 -34.10 -20.05
CA GLN A 126 5.18 -33.36 -21.31
C GLN A 126 5.17 -31.85 -21.05
N PRO A 127 5.89 -31.05 -21.85
CA PRO A 127 5.88 -29.60 -21.70
C PRO A 127 4.49 -29.03 -22.00
N VAL A 128 4.06 -28.06 -21.20
CA VAL A 128 2.83 -27.30 -21.40
C VAL A 128 3.19 -25.84 -21.62
N TYR A 129 2.85 -25.31 -22.78
CA TYR A 129 3.12 -23.93 -23.19
C TYR A 129 1.94 -23.01 -22.85
N LEU A 130 2.17 -21.70 -22.84
CA LEU A 130 1.11 -20.71 -22.64
C LEU A 130 -0.03 -20.91 -23.65
N THR A 131 0.31 -21.13 -24.91
CA THR A 131 -0.64 -21.33 -26.01
C THR A 131 -1.55 -22.53 -25.81
N ASP A 132 -1.12 -23.54 -25.06
CA ASP A 132 -1.92 -24.75 -24.81
C ASP A 132 -3.06 -24.51 -23.82
N ILE A 133 -2.96 -23.46 -23.00
CA ILE A 133 -3.89 -23.18 -21.89
C ILE A 133 -4.51 -21.78 -21.97
N TRP A 134 -4.12 -20.98 -22.97
CA TRP A 134 -4.64 -19.63 -23.13
C TRP A 134 -6.04 -19.65 -23.75
N PRO A 135 -7.06 -19.07 -23.10
CA PRO A 135 -8.40 -19.10 -23.62
C PRO A 135 -8.51 -18.23 -24.87
N SER A 136 -9.22 -18.73 -25.87
CA SER A 136 -9.61 -17.95 -27.04
C SER A 136 -10.62 -16.86 -26.67
N GLN A 137 -10.72 -15.84 -27.50
CA GLN A 137 -11.72 -14.79 -27.31
C GLN A 137 -13.14 -15.34 -27.36
N GLU A 138 -13.40 -16.36 -28.19
CA GLU A 138 -14.72 -17.00 -28.31
C GLU A 138 -15.11 -17.74 -27.03
N GLU A 139 -14.19 -18.48 -26.42
CA GLU A 139 -14.41 -19.17 -25.13
C GLU A 139 -14.72 -18.17 -24.02
N VAL A 140 -13.96 -17.07 -23.94
CA VAL A 140 -14.20 -16.01 -22.95
C VAL A 140 -15.57 -15.37 -23.15
N GLN A 141 -15.93 -15.02 -24.39
CA GLN A 141 -17.24 -14.41 -24.68
C GLN A 141 -18.40 -15.36 -24.39
N SER A 142 -18.22 -16.65 -24.68
CA SER A 142 -19.22 -17.69 -24.39
C SER A 142 -19.41 -17.86 -22.88
N ALA A 143 -18.31 -17.89 -22.11
CA ALA A 143 -18.37 -17.94 -20.65
C ALA A 143 -19.08 -16.70 -20.07
N ILE A 144 -18.76 -15.50 -20.55
CA ILE A 144 -19.43 -14.25 -20.12
C ILE A 144 -20.93 -14.31 -20.39
N ARG A 145 -21.36 -14.65 -21.61
CA ARG A 145 -22.79 -14.71 -21.97
C ARG A 145 -23.57 -15.71 -21.14
N ARG A 146 -22.95 -16.84 -20.76
CA ARG A 146 -23.59 -17.89 -19.97
C ARG A 146 -23.66 -17.53 -18.48
N SER A 147 -22.65 -16.83 -17.97
CA SER A 147 -22.48 -16.64 -16.52
C SER A 147 -22.88 -15.27 -15.99
N LEU A 148 -22.79 -14.20 -16.80
CA LEU A 148 -23.06 -12.85 -16.33
C LEU A 148 -24.52 -12.47 -16.55
N LYS A 149 -25.29 -12.37 -15.47
CA LYS A 149 -26.74 -12.10 -15.51
C LYS A 149 -27.08 -10.80 -14.75
N PRO A 150 -27.96 -9.92 -15.29
CA PRO A 150 -28.38 -8.70 -14.59
C PRO A 150 -28.95 -8.93 -13.19
N GLU A 151 -29.57 -10.09 -12.95
CA GLU A 151 -30.17 -10.50 -11.68
C GLU A 151 -29.12 -10.56 -10.57
N MET A 152 -27.90 -11.01 -10.88
CA MET A 152 -26.78 -11.04 -9.92
C MET A 152 -26.48 -9.65 -9.37
N TYR A 153 -26.56 -8.61 -10.20
CA TYR A 153 -26.36 -7.23 -9.74
C TYR A 153 -27.51 -6.81 -8.83
N ARG A 154 -28.77 -7.07 -9.23
CA ARG A 154 -29.93 -6.69 -8.41
C ARG A 154 -29.88 -7.35 -7.04
N GLU A 155 -29.57 -8.64 -6.98
CA GLU A 155 -29.47 -9.38 -5.73
C GLU A 155 -28.32 -8.91 -4.84
N GLN A 156 -27.11 -8.80 -5.39
CA GLN A 156 -25.94 -8.45 -4.58
C GLN A 156 -25.97 -6.99 -4.08
N TYR A 157 -26.64 -6.08 -4.80
CA TYR A 157 -26.79 -4.68 -4.39
C TYR A 157 -28.10 -4.38 -3.64
N ALA A 158 -29.03 -5.32 -3.54
CA ALA A 158 -30.29 -5.10 -2.81
C ALA A 158 -30.07 -4.87 -1.30
N ASN A 159 -28.98 -5.40 -0.74
CA ASN A 159 -28.73 -5.41 0.69
C ASN A 159 -27.40 -4.73 1.08
N VAL A 160 -27.06 -3.61 0.44
CA VAL A 160 -25.80 -2.90 0.72
C VAL A 160 -25.77 -2.30 2.13
N PHE A 161 -26.91 -1.88 2.66
CA PHE A 161 -27.00 -1.22 3.97
C PHE A 161 -27.16 -2.21 5.12
N ASP A 162 -27.95 -3.27 4.95
CA ASP A 162 -28.28 -4.19 6.03
C ASP A 162 -27.57 -5.55 5.91
N GLY A 163 -26.74 -5.74 4.88
CA GLY A 163 -26.13 -7.03 4.54
C GLY A 163 -24.95 -7.47 5.41
N ASN A 164 -24.56 -6.68 6.41
CA ASN A 164 -23.51 -7.03 7.35
C ASN A 164 -24.02 -6.88 8.79
N GLU A 165 -24.35 -8.00 9.42
CA GLU A 165 -24.87 -8.04 10.78
C GLU A 165 -23.88 -7.48 11.82
N GLU A 166 -22.58 -7.74 11.64
CA GLU A 166 -21.54 -7.21 12.54
C GLU A 166 -21.46 -5.68 12.47
N PHE A 167 -21.55 -5.12 11.25
CA PHE A 167 -21.59 -3.67 11.05
C PHE A 167 -22.84 -3.05 11.69
N ASN A 168 -24.00 -3.69 11.53
CA ASN A 168 -25.26 -3.22 12.09
C ASN A 168 -25.29 -3.26 13.63
N GLN A 169 -24.45 -4.09 14.25
CA GLN A 169 -24.33 -4.22 15.71
C GLN A 169 -23.39 -3.18 16.34
N ILE A 170 -22.65 -2.40 15.54
CA ILE A 170 -21.74 -1.37 16.08
C ILE A 170 -22.57 -0.33 16.83
N PRO A 171 -22.35 -0.13 18.15
CA PRO A 171 -23.11 0.85 18.91
C PRO A 171 -22.77 2.25 18.43
N VAL A 172 -23.79 3.04 18.14
CA VAL A 172 -23.64 4.43 17.72
C VAL A 172 -24.01 5.38 18.86
N ALA A 173 -23.08 6.26 19.22
CA ALA A 173 -23.42 7.44 20.01
C ALA A 173 -23.88 8.53 19.02
N GLY A 174 -25.13 8.96 19.13
CA GLY A 174 -25.65 10.09 18.34
C GLY A 174 -25.08 11.43 18.81
N GLY A 175 -25.31 12.49 18.02
CA GLY A 175 -24.94 13.86 18.36
C GLY A 175 -24.38 14.64 17.17
N GLU A 176 -24.40 15.96 17.24
CA GLU A 176 -23.79 16.85 16.23
C GLU A 176 -22.30 17.07 16.46
N LEU A 177 -21.83 16.88 17.70
CA LEU A 177 -20.44 17.06 18.10
C LEU A 177 -19.80 15.72 18.42
N PHE A 178 -18.59 15.50 17.89
CA PHE A 178 -17.82 14.28 18.15
C PHE A 178 -17.19 14.32 19.55
N ASN A 179 -17.46 13.31 20.37
CA ASN A 179 -16.85 13.14 21.69
C ASN A 179 -15.45 12.54 21.52
N TRP A 180 -14.43 13.41 21.50
CA TRP A 180 -13.04 12.98 21.42
C TRP A 180 -12.65 12.17 22.65
N ASP A 181 -12.00 11.03 22.41
CA ASP A 181 -11.40 10.19 23.44
C ASP A 181 -9.87 10.35 23.41
N ASP A 182 -9.31 10.91 24.49
CA ASP A 182 -7.88 11.14 24.61
C ASP A 182 -7.08 9.83 24.65
N GLN A 183 -7.69 8.69 24.96
CA GLN A 183 -7.04 7.36 24.93
C GLN A 183 -7.08 6.73 23.53
N SER A 184 -7.88 7.27 22.60
CA SER A 184 -8.00 6.70 21.26
C SER A 184 -6.69 6.83 20.48
N THR A 185 -6.15 5.69 20.05
CA THR A 185 -4.99 5.66 19.14
C THR A 185 -5.39 5.70 17.67
N TYR A 186 -6.69 5.79 17.36
CA TYR A 186 -7.24 5.83 16.00
C TYR A 186 -7.80 7.20 15.61
N ILE A 187 -8.52 7.86 16.51
CA ILE A 187 -9.22 9.12 16.24
C ILE A 187 -8.76 10.15 17.29
N LYS A 188 -8.03 11.19 16.86
CA LYS A 188 -7.52 12.27 17.72
C LYS A 188 -7.91 13.62 17.14
N ARG A 189 -8.28 14.59 17.99
CA ARG A 189 -8.58 15.96 17.56
C ARG A 189 -7.32 16.59 16.96
N PRO A 190 -7.29 16.94 15.67
CA PRO A 190 -6.09 17.54 15.09
C PRO A 190 -5.98 19.02 15.46
N PRO A 191 -4.76 19.59 15.49
CA PRO A 191 -4.53 20.99 15.88
C PRO A 191 -4.78 21.99 14.74
N PHE A 192 -5.31 21.57 13.58
CA PHE A 192 -5.45 22.42 12.39
C PHE A 192 -6.32 23.67 12.59
N PHE A 193 -7.21 23.63 13.58
CA PHE A 193 -8.14 24.71 13.90
C PHE A 193 -7.81 25.41 15.22
N ASP A 194 -6.63 25.16 15.80
CA ASP A 194 -6.09 25.96 16.89
C ASP A 194 -5.55 27.28 16.30
N ILE A 195 -6.47 28.09 15.76
CA ILE A 195 -6.21 29.33 15.04
C ILE A 195 -6.89 30.51 15.72
N ASP A 196 -6.28 31.69 15.60
CA ASP A 196 -6.89 32.94 16.02
C ASP A 196 -7.99 33.38 15.06
N ARG A 197 -9.01 34.08 15.58
CA ARG A 197 -10.08 34.66 14.74
C ARG A 197 -9.58 35.74 13.81
N GLU A 198 -8.56 36.48 14.22
CA GLU A 198 -7.95 37.55 13.42
C GLU A 198 -6.85 36.97 12.54
N VAL A 199 -6.99 37.16 11.22
CA VAL A 199 -6.01 36.66 10.25
C VAL A 199 -4.79 37.58 10.24
N SER A 200 -3.67 37.10 10.77
CA SER A 200 -2.40 37.81 10.69
C SER A 200 -1.92 37.96 9.23
N PRO A 201 -1.28 39.09 8.87
CA PRO A 201 -0.68 39.24 7.55
C PRO A 201 0.37 38.18 7.27
N VAL A 202 0.48 37.74 6.01
CA VAL A 202 1.53 36.81 5.57
C VAL A 202 2.90 37.40 5.88
N GLN A 203 3.71 36.66 6.64
CA GLN A 203 5.07 37.05 7.02
C GLN A 203 6.11 36.34 6.13
N PRO A 204 7.26 36.97 5.86
CA PRO A 204 8.36 36.30 5.18
C PRO A 204 8.88 35.13 6.01
N ILE A 205 9.30 34.05 5.34
CA ILE A 205 10.00 32.94 5.98
C ILE A 205 11.48 33.31 6.07
N VAL A 206 11.97 33.61 7.27
CA VAL A 206 13.35 34.06 7.52
C VAL A 206 14.12 33.02 8.32
N GLY A 207 15.37 32.75 7.93
CA GLY A 207 16.25 31.83 8.66
C GLY A 207 15.88 30.35 8.55
N ALA A 208 15.13 29.96 7.52
CA ALA A 208 14.68 28.58 7.37
C ALA A 208 15.82 27.58 7.13
N ARG A 209 15.63 26.36 7.61
CA ARG A 209 16.50 25.21 7.34
C ARG A 209 15.82 24.24 6.39
N VAL A 210 16.64 23.60 5.55
CA VAL A 210 16.18 22.52 4.68
C VAL A 210 16.03 21.27 5.53
N LEU A 211 14.81 20.76 5.65
CA LEU A 211 14.51 19.52 6.37
C LEU A 211 14.96 18.30 5.57
N ALA A 212 14.72 18.35 4.26
CA ALA A 212 15.05 17.28 3.32
C ALA A 212 15.19 17.82 1.89
N VAL A 213 15.98 17.11 1.08
CA VAL A 213 16.15 17.36 -0.35
C VAL A 213 15.68 16.11 -1.09
N MET A 214 14.58 16.22 -1.82
CA MET A 214 13.89 15.12 -2.45
C MET A 214 14.22 15.02 -3.95
N PRO A 215 14.47 13.82 -4.48
CA PRO A 215 14.76 13.64 -5.90
C PRO A 215 13.49 13.77 -6.75
N ASP A 216 13.69 13.73 -8.07
CA ASP A 216 12.63 13.61 -9.07
C ASP A 216 11.67 12.44 -8.74
N SER A 217 10.41 12.62 -9.12
CA SER A 217 9.32 11.66 -8.98
C SER A 217 9.12 11.15 -7.54
N THR A 218 9.37 12.00 -6.55
CA THR A 218 9.03 11.71 -5.15
C THR A 218 7.50 11.62 -4.98
N THR A 219 6.97 10.40 -4.96
CA THR A 219 5.52 10.13 -4.84
C THR A 219 4.93 10.50 -3.47
N THR A 220 3.60 10.64 -3.42
CA THR A 220 2.86 10.71 -2.15
C THR A 220 2.97 9.46 -1.27
N ASP A 221 3.35 8.30 -1.81
CA ASP A 221 3.67 7.11 -1.00
C ASP A 221 5.02 7.27 -0.28
N HIS A 222 5.97 8.03 -0.82
CA HIS A 222 7.19 8.42 -0.11
C HIS A 222 6.89 9.44 1.00
N ILE A 223 6.08 10.46 0.68
CA ILE A 223 5.77 11.57 1.60
C ILE A 223 4.86 11.11 2.75
N SER A 224 3.84 10.31 2.46
CA SER A 224 2.89 9.82 3.47
C SER A 224 2.57 8.35 3.18
N PRO A 225 3.42 7.39 3.58
CA PRO A 225 3.14 5.96 3.39
C PRO A 225 1.77 5.56 3.97
N ALA A 226 1.14 4.55 3.35
CA ALA A 226 -0.16 4.02 3.81
C ALA A 226 -0.06 2.57 4.33
N GLY A 227 1.06 1.90 4.08
CA GLY A 227 1.28 0.49 4.41
C GLY A 227 1.73 0.26 5.86
N ASN A 228 2.54 -0.78 6.04
CA ASN A 228 3.01 -1.25 7.35
C ASN A 228 3.80 -0.16 8.11
N ILE A 229 3.63 -0.12 9.43
CA ILE A 229 4.39 0.72 10.34
C ILE A 229 5.62 -0.08 10.79
N ALA A 230 6.83 0.40 10.50
CA ALA A 230 8.06 -0.26 10.89
C ALA A 230 8.29 -0.18 12.41
N LYS A 231 8.84 -1.25 13.01
CA LYS A 231 9.03 -1.37 14.47
C LYS A 231 9.82 -0.19 15.06
N GLU A 232 10.97 0.10 14.45
CA GLU A 232 11.90 1.14 14.93
C GLU A 232 11.53 2.56 14.48
N SER A 233 10.42 2.72 13.74
CA SER A 233 9.97 4.04 13.27
C SER A 233 9.42 4.89 14.41
N PRO A 234 9.40 6.24 14.27
CA PRO A 234 8.80 7.12 15.26
C PRO A 234 7.34 6.76 15.59
N ALA A 235 6.54 6.39 14.58
CA ALA A 235 5.15 5.98 14.77
C ALA A 235 5.05 4.63 15.52
N GLY A 236 5.99 3.72 15.28
CA GLY A 236 6.08 2.46 16.01
C GLY A 236 6.37 2.67 17.49
N ARG A 237 7.39 3.49 17.80
CA ARG A 237 7.70 3.88 19.20
C ARG A 237 6.52 4.54 19.89
N TYR A 238 5.79 5.42 19.20
CA TYR A 238 4.58 6.04 19.73
C TYR A 238 3.50 5.01 20.09
N LEU A 239 3.20 4.07 19.19
CA LEU A 239 2.19 3.04 19.44
C LEU A 239 2.58 2.11 20.60
N GLU A 240 3.86 1.74 20.68
CA GLU A 240 4.41 0.95 21.79
C GLU A 240 4.29 1.69 23.13
N GLN A 241 4.65 2.97 23.17
CA GLN A 241 4.51 3.82 24.36
C GLN A 241 3.05 3.98 24.82
N HIS A 242 2.09 3.88 23.90
CA HIS A 242 0.66 3.88 24.19
C HIS A 242 0.09 2.48 24.45
N GLY A 243 0.95 1.47 24.63
CA GLY A 243 0.55 0.11 25.00
C GLY A 243 -0.15 -0.67 23.89
N VAL A 244 -0.07 -0.23 22.63
CA VAL A 244 -0.70 -0.92 21.50
C VAL A 244 0.17 -2.11 21.09
N PRO A 245 -0.35 -3.36 21.16
CA PRO A 245 0.44 -4.54 20.79
C PRO A 245 0.75 -4.53 19.29
N ARG A 246 1.91 -5.10 18.91
CA ARG A 246 2.41 -5.06 17.52
C ARG A 246 1.39 -5.58 16.49
N SER A 247 0.62 -6.61 16.84
CA SER A 247 -0.45 -7.17 16.00
C SER A 247 -1.57 -6.17 15.68
N GLU A 248 -1.74 -5.13 16.50
CA GLU A 248 -2.81 -4.13 16.37
C GLU A 248 -2.32 -2.80 15.82
N TRP A 249 -1.02 -2.65 15.50
CA TRP A 249 -0.51 -1.40 14.92
C TRP A 249 -1.21 -1.05 13.61
N ASN A 250 -1.63 -2.09 12.86
CA ASN A 250 -2.32 -1.96 11.60
C ASN A 250 -1.45 -1.17 10.59
N SER A 251 -2.04 -0.44 9.65
CA SER A 251 -1.31 0.34 8.65
C SER A 251 -1.40 1.85 8.90
N TYR A 252 -0.47 2.62 8.34
CA TYR A 252 -0.59 4.09 8.34
C TYR A 252 -1.92 4.56 7.75
N GLY A 253 -2.44 3.88 6.72
CA GLY A 253 -3.74 4.18 6.14
C GLY A 253 -4.90 4.08 7.14
N SER A 254 -4.86 3.09 8.03
CA SER A 254 -5.87 2.91 9.09
C SER A 254 -5.77 3.96 10.20
N ARG A 255 -4.59 4.58 10.37
CA ARG A 255 -4.29 5.56 11.42
C ARG A 255 -4.52 7.01 11.01
N ARG A 256 -5.15 7.24 9.83
CA ARG A 256 -5.41 8.59 9.27
C ARG A 256 -6.29 9.50 10.13
N GLY A 257 -7.04 8.96 11.08
CA GLY A 257 -7.78 9.74 12.07
C GLY A 257 -6.92 10.25 13.23
N ASN A 258 -5.67 9.79 13.33
CA ASN A 258 -4.73 10.16 14.39
C ASN A 258 -3.55 10.95 13.81
N HIS A 259 -3.57 12.27 14.01
CA HIS A 259 -2.52 13.15 13.51
C HIS A 259 -1.13 12.88 14.12
N GLU A 260 -1.07 12.36 15.35
CA GLU A 260 0.19 12.04 16.02
C GLU A 260 0.92 10.86 15.36
N VAL A 261 0.16 9.87 14.89
CA VAL A 261 0.72 8.75 14.11
C VAL A 261 1.09 9.22 12.71
N MET A 262 0.22 10.01 12.06
CA MET A 262 0.43 10.41 10.67
C MET A 262 1.60 11.39 10.49
N MET A 263 1.80 12.33 11.42
CA MET A 263 2.98 13.22 11.38
C MET A 263 4.28 12.45 11.60
N ARG A 264 4.28 11.40 12.44
CA ARG A 264 5.41 10.48 12.63
C ARG A 264 5.65 9.58 11.42
N GLY A 265 4.59 9.28 10.67
CA GLY A 265 4.66 8.55 9.41
C GLY A 265 5.07 9.40 8.21
N THR A 266 5.10 10.72 8.32
CA THR A 266 5.44 11.61 7.21
C THR A 266 6.93 11.51 6.90
N PHE A 267 7.23 11.24 5.62
CA PHE A 267 8.54 10.87 5.10
C PHE A 267 9.14 9.58 5.69
N ALA A 268 8.34 8.72 6.34
CA ALA A 268 8.82 7.49 6.97
C ALA A 268 8.86 6.26 6.02
N ASN A 269 8.73 6.46 4.70
CA ASN A 269 8.81 5.37 3.74
C ASN A 269 10.23 4.81 3.70
N ILE A 270 10.39 3.49 3.80
CA ILE A 270 11.71 2.83 3.81
C ILE A 270 12.51 2.99 2.50
N ARG A 271 11.87 3.43 1.42
CA ARG A 271 12.47 3.64 0.08
C ARG A 271 12.61 5.12 -0.30
N ILE A 272 12.24 6.05 0.58
CA ILE A 272 12.50 7.46 0.31
C ILE A 272 14.01 7.70 0.27
N LYS A 273 14.47 8.57 -0.62
CA LYS A 273 15.89 8.87 -0.83
C LYS A 273 16.14 10.33 -0.58
N ASN A 274 16.60 10.68 0.61
CA ASN A 274 16.94 12.07 0.92
C ASN A 274 18.36 12.39 0.41
N GLN A 275 18.49 13.35 -0.50
CA GLN A 275 19.78 13.72 -1.09
C GLN A 275 20.75 14.37 -0.07
N MET A 276 20.27 14.76 1.12
CA MET A 276 21.14 15.18 2.22
C MET A 276 21.98 14.04 2.81
N LEU A 277 21.63 12.78 2.52
CA LEU A 277 22.33 11.56 2.93
C LEU A 277 22.81 10.78 1.70
N ASP A 278 23.27 11.48 0.66
CA ASP A 278 23.74 10.89 -0.60
C ASP A 278 22.72 9.95 -1.29
N GLY A 279 21.42 10.17 -1.03
CA GLY A 279 20.34 9.35 -1.60
C GLY A 279 20.17 7.98 -0.95
N GLU A 280 20.69 7.79 0.26
CA GLU A 280 20.42 6.60 1.09
C GLU A 280 18.91 6.34 1.23
N GLU A 281 18.50 5.07 1.18
CA GLU A 281 17.12 4.65 1.39
C GLU A 281 16.75 4.70 2.87
N GLY A 282 15.70 5.45 3.20
CA GLY A 282 15.16 5.53 4.55
C GLY A 282 14.62 6.91 4.88
N GLY A 283 13.72 6.96 5.87
CA GLY A 283 13.04 8.18 6.32
C GLY A 283 13.90 9.09 7.21
N ASP A 284 15.18 9.23 6.87
CA ASP A 284 16.19 9.91 7.68
C ASP A 284 16.67 11.23 7.04
N THR A 285 17.25 12.09 7.87
CA THR A 285 17.90 13.34 7.47
C THR A 285 19.06 13.67 8.41
N VAL A 286 19.75 14.77 8.13
CA VAL A 286 20.80 15.33 8.99
C VAL A 286 20.24 16.54 9.73
N TYR A 287 20.26 16.52 11.05
CA TYR A 287 19.95 17.69 11.87
C TYR A 287 21.14 18.66 11.84
N ILE A 288 21.06 19.69 10.98
CA ILE A 288 22.16 20.60 10.68
C ILE A 288 22.86 21.20 11.91
N PRO A 289 22.18 21.61 12.99
CA PRO A 289 22.87 22.17 14.15
C PRO A 289 23.86 21.23 14.83
N SER A 290 23.58 19.92 14.89
CA SER A 290 24.48 18.91 15.50
C SER A 290 25.17 18.00 14.50
N MET A 291 24.77 18.05 13.22
CA MET A 291 25.16 17.11 12.17
C MET A 291 24.82 15.65 12.46
N GLU A 292 23.86 15.41 13.36
CA GLU A 292 23.41 14.07 13.72
C GLU A 292 22.40 13.53 12.68
N LYS A 293 22.59 12.29 12.25
CA LYS A 293 21.60 11.57 11.45
C LYS A 293 20.46 11.08 12.34
N MET A 294 19.22 11.38 11.96
CA MET A 294 18.02 10.92 12.66
C MET A 294 16.83 10.86 11.72
N SER A 295 15.69 10.36 12.19
CA SER A 295 14.46 10.36 11.40
C SER A 295 14.04 11.79 11.06
N ILE A 296 13.41 11.97 9.89
CA ILE A 296 12.90 13.28 9.46
C ILE A 296 11.93 13.86 10.50
N TYR A 297 11.10 13.01 11.11
CA TYR A 297 10.21 13.42 12.20
C TYR A 297 10.97 13.95 13.41
N ASP A 298 11.98 13.22 13.91
CA ASP A 298 12.73 13.62 15.11
C ASP A 298 13.49 14.94 14.86
N ALA A 299 14.06 15.12 13.65
CA ALA A 299 14.70 16.37 13.25
C ALA A 299 13.68 17.52 13.16
N ALA A 300 12.51 17.28 12.58
CA ALA A 300 11.44 18.26 12.49
C ALA A 300 10.99 18.76 13.88
N MET A 301 10.81 17.85 14.84
CA MET A 301 10.42 18.23 16.20
C MET A 301 11.49 19.09 16.88
N LYS A 302 12.79 18.75 16.75
CA LYS A 302 13.88 19.59 17.28
C LYS A 302 13.86 21.01 16.71
N TYR A 303 13.62 21.17 15.41
CA TYR A 303 13.52 22.49 14.79
C TYR A 303 12.27 23.27 15.22
N ILE A 304 11.14 22.58 15.45
CA ILE A 304 9.94 23.21 16.01
C ILE A 304 10.23 23.74 17.42
N ASP A 305 10.86 22.93 18.27
CA ASP A 305 11.24 23.32 19.64
C ASP A 305 12.17 24.55 19.66
N ASP A 306 13.11 24.62 18.72
CA ASP A 306 14.04 25.74 18.56
C ASP A 306 13.45 26.93 17.76
N GLY A 307 12.17 26.87 17.36
CA GLY A 307 11.48 27.94 16.63
C GLY A 307 12.01 28.20 15.21
N THR A 308 12.71 27.23 14.63
CA THR A 308 13.35 27.35 13.31
C THR A 308 12.38 26.93 12.19
N PRO A 309 12.04 27.82 11.24
CA PRO A 309 11.15 27.43 10.14
C PRO A 309 11.82 26.42 9.20
N LEU A 310 11.02 25.52 8.63
CA LEU A 310 11.52 24.47 7.75
C LEU A 310 11.03 24.63 6.32
N ILE A 311 11.85 24.18 5.37
CA ILE A 311 11.48 24.01 3.96
C ILE A 311 11.90 22.64 3.45
N VAL A 312 11.27 22.20 2.36
CA VAL A 312 11.69 21.03 1.57
C VAL A 312 12.11 21.52 0.19
N LEU A 313 13.24 21.02 -0.30
CA LEU A 313 13.64 21.17 -1.71
C LEU A 313 13.30 19.88 -2.45
N ALA A 314 12.82 19.98 -3.69
CA ALA A 314 12.46 18.81 -4.47
C ALA A 314 12.78 18.98 -5.96
N GLY A 315 13.01 17.87 -6.63
CA GLY A 315 13.10 17.81 -8.09
C GLY A 315 11.74 17.90 -8.79
N LYS A 316 11.62 17.26 -9.95
CA LYS A 316 10.43 17.21 -10.79
C LYS A 316 9.39 16.24 -10.26
N GLU A 317 8.12 16.49 -10.56
CA GLU A 317 6.97 15.63 -10.25
C GLU A 317 6.82 15.33 -8.76
N TYR A 318 7.12 16.33 -7.91
CA TYR A 318 7.00 16.18 -6.47
C TYR A 318 5.54 15.98 -6.06
N GLY A 319 5.26 14.89 -5.34
CA GLY A 319 3.92 14.54 -4.90
C GLY A 319 3.06 13.82 -5.94
N THR A 320 3.66 13.19 -6.97
CA THR A 320 2.90 12.36 -7.90
C THR A 320 2.23 11.14 -7.22
N GLY A 321 1.12 10.64 -7.78
CA GLY A 321 0.48 9.39 -7.35
C GLY A 321 -0.88 9.52 -6.63
N SER A 322 -0.96 9.16 -5.35
CA SER A 322 -2.20 9.09 -4.57
C SER A 322 -2.73 10.47 -4.16
N SER A 323 -4.05 10.66 -4.13
CA SER A 323 -4.72 11.90 -3.69
C SER A 323 -4.73 12.13 -2.17
N ARG A 324 -3.76 11.60 -1.42
CA ARG A 324 -3.79 11.64 0.06
C ARG A 324 -3.36 13.01 0.57
N ASP A 325 -4.28 13.72 1.21
CA ASP A 325 -4.03 15.04 1.82
C ASP A 325 -3.03 15.00 2.99
N TRP A 326 -2.83 13.84 3.61
CA TRP A 326 -1.80 13.61 4.62
C TRP A 326 -0.37 13.87 4.11
N ALA A 327 -0.13 13.79 2.80
CA ALA A 327 1.12 14.22 2.19
C ALA A 327 1.35 15.75 2.25
N ALA A 328 0.31 16.53 2.60
CA ALA A 328 0.41 17.96 2.89
C ALA A 328 0.26 18.24 4.39
N LYS A 329 -0.78 17.67 5.03
CA LYS A 329 -1.05 17.86 6.47
C LYS A 329 0.12 17.40 7.34
N GLY A 330 0.72 16.25 7.03
CA GLY A 330 1.86 15.73 7.77
C GLY A 330 3.09 16.62 7.65
N VAL A 331 3.36 17.11 6.43
CA VAL A 331 4.45 18.04 6.14
C VAL A 331 4.28 19.35 6.91
N GLN A 332 3.05 19.88 6.94
CA GLN A 332 2.70 21.05 7.74
C GLN A 332 2.88 20.81 9.25
N LEU A 333 2.44 19.66 9.78
CA LEU A 333 2.60 19.31 11.20
C LEU A 333 4.06 19.03 11.59
N GLN A 334 4.93 18.76 10.63
CA GLN A 334 6.38 18.74 10.81
C GLN A 334 7.02 20.14 10.71
N GLY A 335 6.23 21.23 10.70
CA GLY A 335 6.75 22.59 10.73
C GLY A 335 7.27 23.12 9.39
N VAL A 336 7.09 22.37 8.29
CA VAL A 336 7.48 22.82 6.95
C VAL A 336 6.55 23.94 6.49
N ARG A 337 7.16 25.08 6.15
CA ARG A 337 6.48 26.33 5.75
C ARG A 337 6.40 26.51 4.25
N ALA A 338 7.29 25.86 3.49
CA ALA A 338 7.29 25.89 2.03
C ALA A 338 7.95 24.64 1.45
N VAL A 339 7.53 24.28 0.23
CA VAL A 339 8.21 23.32 -0.63
C VAL A 339 8.61 24.03 -1.91
N ILE A 340 9.87 23.90 -2.31
CA ILE A 340 10.39 24.45 -3.56
C ILE A 340 10.73 23.27 -4.46
N ALA A 341 9.93 23.07 -5.50
CA ALA A 341 10.05 21.95 -6.44
C ALA A 341 10.28 22.47 -7.87
N GLU A 342 10.87 21.65 -8.73
CA GLU A 342 10.99 21.97 -10.17
C GLU A 342 9.64 21.91 -10.89
N SER A 343 8.78 20.92 -10.55
CA SER A 343 7.43 20.80 -11.11
C SER A 343 6.46 19.97 -10.27
#